data_AF-A0A5C4VI75-F1
#
_entry.id   AF-A0A5C4VI75-F1
#
_cell.length_a   1.000
_cell.length_b   1.000
_cell.length_c   1.000
_cell.angle_alpha   90.00
_cell.angle_beta   90.00
_cell.angle_gamma   90.00
#
_symmetry.space_group_name_H-M   'P 1'
#
loop_
_entity.id
_entity.type
_entity.pdbx_description
1 polymer ?
#
loop_
_entity_poly.entity_id
_entity_poly.type
_entity_poly.pdbx_seq_one_letter_code
_entity_poly.pdbx_strand_id
1 'polypeptide(L)'
;MTNTPLRLTQVFAVLSAGLVAATALLHFVAPSLVNPTVWIRAVGVLVLSLLYLRWAARLRGGSRRVYRRLLWVSVAGSLGIAALALLPGTPYPAWVRVEQAVQGVILLALAWVLTRPAVRAHLEPAR
;
A
#
# COMPACT_ATOMS: atom_id res chain seq x y z
N MET A 1 8.61 20.42 -2.87
CA MET A 1 7.70 19.28 -2.63
C MET A 1 8.42 18.22 -1.79
N THR A 2 7.94 17.87 -0.60
CA THR A 2 8.61 16.91 0.29
C THR A 2 8.63 15.49 -0.32
N ASN A 3 9.74 14.78 -0.24
CA ASN A 3 9.87 13.40 -0.78
C ASN A 3 9.09 12.34 0.02
N THR A 4 8.37 12.73 1.07
CA THR A 4 7.67 11.84 2.00
C THR A 4 6.65 10.90 1.33
N PRO A 5 5.76 11.35 0.42
CA PRO A 5 4.82 10.44 -0.24
C PRO A 5 5.52 9.37 -1.09
N LEU A 6 6.63 9.73 -1.73
CA LEU A 6 7.44 8.80 -2.52
C LEU A 6 8.13 7.78 -1.60
N ARG A 7 8.72 8.21 -0.48
CA ARG A 7 9.36 7.31 0.49
C ARG A 7 8.36 6.32 1.09
N LEU A 8 7.16 6.76 1.46
CA LEU A 8 6.12 5.87 2.00
C LEU A 8 5.68 4.81 0.96
N THR A 9 5.52 5.21 -0.30
CA THR A 9 5.17 4.27 -1.38
C THR A 9 6.31 3.32 -1.73
N GLN A 10 7.58 3.74 -1.59
CA GLN A 10 8.75 2.86 -1.69
C GLN A 10 8.78 1.83 -0.57
N VAL A 11 8.58 2.25 0.69
CA VAL A 11 8.52 1.33 1.84
C VAL A 11 7.37 0.33 1.65
N PHE A 12 6.20 0.80 1.21
CA PHE A 12 5.06 -0.06 0.90
C PHE A 12 5.42 -1.10 -0.18
N ALA A 13 6.07 -0.69 -1.27
CA ALA A 13 6.47 -1.61 -2.34
C ALA A 13 7.53 -2.62 -1.91
N VAL A 14 8.51 -2.21 -1.10
CA VAL A 14 9.53 -3.11 -0.55
C VAL A 14 8.88 -4.16 0.36
N LEU A 15 7.93 -3.75 1.22
CA LEU A 15 7.18 -4.68 2.05
C LEU A 15 6.33 -5.65 1.22
N SER A 16 5.64 -5.15 0.18
CA SER A 16 4.87 -6.01 -0.73
C SER A 16 5.75 -7.03 -1.45
N ALA A 17 6.95 -6.63 -1.89
CA ALA A 17 7.90 -7.55 -2.51
C ALA A 17 8.43 -8.58 -1.49
N GLY A 18 8.72 -8.13 -0.27
CA GLY A 18 9.09 -9.00 0.86
C GLY A 18 8.01 -10.03 1.18
N LEU A 19 6.73 -9.64 1.13
CA LEU A 19 5.59 -10.55 1.31
C LEU A 19 5.57 -11.63 0.22
N VAL A 20 5.77 -11.27 -1.05
CA VAL A 20 5.86 -12.26 -2.14
C VAL A 20 7.05 -13.19 -1.94
N ALA A 21 8.22 -12.67 -1.58
CA ALA A 21 9.40 -13.49 -1.30
C ALA A 21 9.20 -14.43 -0.12
N ALA A 22 8.61 -13.95 0.98
CA ALA A 22 8.27 -14.76 2.15
C ALA A 22 7.24 -15.85 1.79
N THR A 23 6.22 -15.50 0.99
CA THR A 23 5.23 -16.47 0.49
C THR A 23 5.90 -17.55 -0.37
N ALA A 24 6.79 -17.15 -1.29
CA ALA A 24 7.53 -18.08 -2.13
C ALA A 24 8.43 -19.00 -1.29
N LEU A 25 9.17 -18.46 -0.33
CA LEU A 25 10.02 -19.24 0.57
C LEU A 25 9.18 -20.24 1.39
N LEU A 26 8.13 -19.76 2.05
CA LEU A 26 7.24 -20.59 2.86
C LEU A 26 6.53 -21.66 2.02
N HIS A 27 6.24 -21.39 0.75
CA HIS A 27 5.69 -22.41 -0.16
C HIS A 27 6.65 -23.59 -0.33
N PHE A 28 7.96 -23.37 -0.32
CA PHE A 28 8.96 -24.45 -0.41
C PHE A 28 9.31 -25.09 0.94
N VAL A 29 9.43 -24.31 2.02
CA VAL A 29 9.91 -24.83 3.31
C VAL A 29 8.81 -25.26 4.28
N ALA A 30 7.61 -24.70 4.15
CA ALA A 30 6.47 -24.94 5.04
C ALA A 30 5.14 -24.75 4.28
N PRO A 31 4.84 -25.59 3.26
CA PRO A 31 3.71 -25.39 2.35
C PRO A 31 2.35 -25.33 3.05
N SER A 32 2.21 -25.93 4.23
CA SER A 32 1.00 -25.84 5.05
C SER A 32 0.65 -24.41 5.51
N LEU A 33 1.62 -23.49 5.50
CA LEU A 33 1.44 -22.08 5.87
C LEU A 33 1.04 -21.18 4.69
N VAL A 34 0.99 -21.71 3.47
CA VAL A 34 0.69 -20.96 2.24
C VAL A 34 -0.50 -21.61 1.52
N ASN A 35 -1.57 -20.84 1.36
CA ASN A 35 -2.73 -21.25 0.57
C ASN A 35 -2.89 -20.35 -0.68
N PRO A 36 -3.72 -20.74 -1.66
CA PRO A 36 -3.93 -19.93 -2.87
C PRO A 36 -4.37 -18.48 -2.60
N THR A 37 -5.12 -18.25 -1.52
CA THR A 37 -5.56 -16.91 -1.11
C THR A 37 -4.38 -16.02 -0.71
N VAL A 38 -3.34 -16.58 -0.07
CA VAL A 38 -2.09 -15.85 0.26
C VAL A 38 -1.40 -15.38 -1.02
N TRP A 39 -1.32 -16.21 -2.06
CA TRP A 39 -0.71 -15.85 -3.34
C TRP A 39 -1.44 -14.72 -4.06
N ILE A 40 -2.77 -14.85 -4.19
CA ILE A 40 -3.62 -13.82 -4.82
C ILE A 40 -3.40 -12.48 -4.11
N ARG A 41 -3.38 -12.50 -2.78
CA ARG A 41 -3.12 -11.31 -1.97
C ARG A 41 -1.72 -10.74 -2.23
N ALA A 42 -0.67 -11.55 -2.10
CA ALA A 42 0.71 -11.10 -2.17
C ALA A 42 1.02 -10.47 -3.53
N VAL A 43 0.60 -11.12 -4.62
CA VAL A 43 0.75 -10.58 -5.98
C VAL A 43 -0.11 -9.33 -6.17
N GLY A 44 -1.37 -9.34 -5.71
CA GLY A 44 -2.27 -8.20 -5.83
C GLY A 44 -1.74 -6.94 -5.14
N VAL A 45 -1.20 -7.09 -3.93
CA VAL A 45 -0.66 -5.97 -3.15
C VAL A 45 0.67 -5.46 -3.72
N LEU A 46 1.49 -6.34 -4.31
CA LEU A 46 2.68 -5.95 -5.06
C LEU A 46 2.31 -5.12 -6.29
N VAL A 47 1.39 -5.60 -7.12
CA VAL A 47 0.92 -4.86 -8.31
C VAL A 47 0.39 -3.48 -7.91
N LEU A 48 -0.46 -3.42 -6.88
CA LEU A 48 -0.96 -2.15 -6.37
C LEU A 48 0.18 -1.23 -5.94
N SER A 49 1.14 -1.71 -5.16
CA SER A 49 2.27 -0.91 -4.68
C SER A 49 3.08 -0.26 -5.81
N LEU A 50 3.23 -0.96 -6.95
CA LEU A 50 3.90 -0.42 -8.13
C LEU A 50 3.07 0.70 -8.79
N LEU A 51 1.74 0.58 -8.78
CA LEU A 51 0.85 1.66 -9.24
C LEU A 51 0.95 2.89 -8.32
N TYR A 52 0.98 2.68 -7.00
CA TYR A 52 1.22 3.75 -6.02
C TYR A 52 2.53 4.49 -6.28
N LEU A 53 3.63 3.76 -6.49
CA LEU A 53 4.93 4.33 -6.83
C LEU A 53 4.87 5.17 -8.10
N ARG A 54 4.26 4.64 -9.16
CA ARG A 54 4.10 5.34 -10.44
C ARG A 54 3.27 6.62 -10.30
N TRP A 55 2.23 6.62 -9.46
CA TRP A 55 1.43 7.82 -9.19
C TRP A 55 2.18 8.81 -8.29
N ALA A 56 2.87 8.35 -7.26
CA ALA A 56 3.67 9.20 -6.38
C ALA A 56 4.80 9.91 -7.15
N ALA A 57 5.47 9.21 -8.07
CA ALA A 57 6.47 9.80 -8.96
C ALA A 57 5.86 10.91 -9.85
N ARG A 58 4.66 10.69 -10.38
CA ARG A 58 3.93 11.68 -11.20
C ARG A 58 3.35 12.84 -10.41
N LEU A 59 3.17 12.69 -9.11
CA LEU A 59 2.66 13.76 -8.25
C LEU A 59 3.59 14.98 -8.28
N ARG A 60 4.89 14.79 -8.55
CA ARG A 60 5.88 15.86 -8.75
C ARG A 60 5.47 16.88 -9.83
N GLY A 61 4.73 16.43 -10.85
CA GLY A 61 4.22 17.28 -11.93
C GLY A 61 2.99 18.12 -11.58
N GLY A 62 2.56 18.19 -10.31
CA GLY A 62 1.48 19.08 -9.86
C GLY A 62 0.06 18.66 -10.28
N SER A 63 -0.12 17.45 -10.84
CA SER A 63 -1.42 17.03 -11.36
C SER A 63 -2.45 16.74 -10.25
N ARG A 64 -3.49 17.58 -10.16
CA ARG A 64 -4.65 17.39 -9.27
C ARG A 64 -5.38 16.06 -9.48
N ARG A 65 -5.35 15.50 -10.71
CA ARG A 65 -5.99 14.21 -11.02
C ARG A 65 -5.22 13.04 -10.40
N VAL A 66 -3.88 13.09 -10.47
CA VAL A 66 -2.99 12.08 -9.86
C VAL A 66 -3.10 12.14 -8.34
N TYR A 67 -3.13 13.35 -7.76
CA TYR A 67 -3.37 13.54 -6.33
C TYR A 67 -4.66 12.88 -5.85
N ARG A 68 -5.80 13.18 -6.49
CA ARG A 68 -7.09 12.60 -6.10
C ARG A 68 -7.10 11.08 -6.22
N ARG A 69 -6.53 10.52 -7.30
CA ARG A 69 -6.41 9.07 -7.46
C ARG A 69 -5.56 8.45 -6.34
N LEU A 70 -4.41 9.03 -6.04
CA LEU A 70 -3.52 8.52 -5.00
C LEU A 70 -4.17 8.57 -3.62
N LEU A 71 -4.90 9.65 -3.31
CA LEU A 71 -5.65 9.77 -2.05
C LEU A 71 -6.77 8.74 -1.94
N TRP A 72 -7.64 8.65 -2.96
CA TRP A 72 -8.75 7.69 -2.97
C TRP A 72 -8.29 6.26 -2.85
N VAL A 73 -7.26 5.88 -3.61
CA VAL A 73 -6.74 4.52 -3.58
C VAL A 73 -6.06 4.27 -2.22
N SER A 74 -5.32 5.22 -1.64
CA SER A 74 -4.73 5.07 -0.28
C SER A 74 -5.80 4.84 0.79
N VAL A 75 -6.88 5.62 0.76
CA VAL A 75 -7.99 5.50 1.72
C VAL A 75 -8.73 4.18 1.51
N ALA A 76 -9.13 3.87 0.28
CA ALA A 76 -9.83 2.62 -0.04
C ALA A 76 -8.96 1.39 0.27
N GLY A 77 -7.66 1.45 -0.03
CA GLY A 77 -6.69 0.41 0.28
C GLY A 77 -6.53 0.20 1.79
N SER A 78 -6.43 1.29 2.57
CA SER A 78 -6.38 1.22 4.03
C SER A 78 -7.64 0.56 4.60
N LEU A 79 -8.82 0.97 4.12
CA LEU A 79 -10.10 0.41 4.54
C LEU A 79 -10.24 -1.07 4.15
N GLY A 80 -9.86 -1.43 2.93
CA GLY A 80 -9.88 -2.82 2.47
C GLY A 80 -8.94 -3.70 3.28
N ILE A 81 -7.74 -3.21 3.60
CA ILE A 81 -6.78 -3.92 4.46
C ILE A 81 -7.33 -4.09 5.87
N ALA A 82 -7.88 -3.02 6.47
CA ALA A 82 -8.46 -3.06 7.81
C ALA A 82 -9.66 -4.03 7.88
N ALA A 83 -10.55 -3.99 6.89
CA ALA A 83 -11.67 -4.92 6.79
C ALA A 83 -11.16 -6.37 6.74
N LEU A 84 -10.21 -6.68 5.85
CA LEU A 84 -9.65 -8.03 5.73
C LEU A 84 -8.86 -8.49 6.98
N ALA A 85 -8.29 -7.57 7.75
CA ALA A 85 -7.55 -7.91 8.97
C ALA A 85 -8.46 -8.15 10.19
N LEU A 86 -9.59 -7.44 10.25
CA LEU A 86 -10.51 -7.39 11.39
C LEU A 86 -11.74 -8.31 11.23
N LEU A 87 -12.08 -8.71 10.00
CA LEU A 87 -13.20 -9.61 9.75
C LEU A 87 -12.94 -11.00 10.38
N PRO A 88 -13.82 -11.46 11.29
CA PRO A 88 -13.74 -12.81 11.84
C PRO A 88 -14.03 -13.85 10.74
N GLY A 89 -13.33 -14.99 10.79
CA GLY A 89 -13.46 -16.04 9.77
C GLY A 89 -12.66 -15.81 8.48
N THR A 90 -11.75 -14.82 8.47
CA THR A 90 -10.86 -14.62 7.31
C THR A 90 -9.86 -15.77 7.17
N PRO A 91 -9.63 -16.30 5.96
CA PRO A 91 -8.78 -17.48 5.72
C PRO A 91 -7.27 -17.18 5.79
N TYR A 92 -6.89 -16.03 6.36
CA TYR A 92 -5.51 -15.58 6.39
C TYR A 92 -4.77 -16.15 7.60
N PRO A 93 -3.61 -16.81 7.38
CA PRO A 93 -2.72 -17.19 8.46
C PRO A 93 -2.35 -15.98 9.33
N ALA A 94 -2.08 -16.21 10.62
CA ALA A 94 -1.77 -15.13 11.57
C ALA A 94 -0.60 -14.23 11.11
N TRP A 95 0.43 -14.82 10.47
CA TRP A 95 1.57 -14.08 9.94
C TRP A 95 1.18 -13.10 8.82
N VAL A 96 0.23 -13.48 7.95
CA VAL A 96 -0.30 -12.61 6.90
C VAL A 96 -1.02 -11.44 7.55
N ARG A 97 -1.84 -11.69 8.58
CA ARG A 97 -2.59 -10.64 9.29
C ARG A 97 -1.69 -9.57 9.92
N VAL A 98 -0.54 -9.97 10.46
CA VAL A 98 0.47 -9.02 10.98
C VAL A 98 0.99 -8.14 9.86
N GLU A 99 1.35 -8.73 8.71
CA GLU A 99 1.81 -8.00 7.54
C GLU A 99 0.73 -7.02 7.04
N GLN A 100 -0.54 -7.45 7.00
CA GLN A 100 -1.67 -6.59 6.64
C GLN A 100 -1.73 -5.36 7.56
N ALA A 101 -1.58 -5.55 8.87
CA ALA A 101 -1.66 -4.45 9.82
C ALA A 101 -0.57 -3.40 9.55
N VAL A 102 0.67 -3.86 9.30
CA VAL A 102 1.80 -2.97 8.96
C VAL A 102 1.52 -2.21 7.66
N GLN A 103 1.05 -2.88 6.62
CA GLN A 103 0.66 -2.24 5.36
C GLN A 103 -0.45 -1.20 5.54
N GLY A 104 -1.48 -1.52 6.32
CA GLY A 104 -2.59 -0.63 6.61
C GLY A 104 -2.12 0.66 7.29
N VAL A 105 -1.22 0.55 8.26
CA VAL A 105 -0.61 1.72 8.93
C VAL A 105 0.14 2.61 7.94
N ILE A 106 0.88 2.02 6.98
CA ILE A 106 1.62 2.78 5.96
C ILE A 106 0.66 3.53 5.02
N LEU A 107 -0.42 2.89 4.57
CA LEU A 107 -1.39 3.54 3.70
C LEU A 107 -2.17 4.64 4.44
N LEU A 108 -2.46 4.46 5.73
CA LEU A 108 -3.05 5.50 6.58
C LEU A 108 -2.09 6.69 6.74
N ALA A 109 -0.80 6.42 7.00
CA ALA A 109 0.22 7.46 7.06
C ALA A 109 0.35 8.20 5.72
N LEU A 110 0.28 7.49 4.60
CA LEU A 110 0.29 8.09 3.26
C LEU A 110 -0.94 9.00 3.05
N ALA A 111 -2.15 8.52 3.39
CA ALA A 111 -3.37 9.31 3.29
C ALA A 111 -3.28 10.60 4.14
N TRP A 112 -2.77 10.48 5.37
CA TRP A 112 -2.53 11.61 6.27
C TRP A 112 -1.50 12.61 5.73
N VAL A 113 -0.41 12.14 5.14
CA VAL A 113 0.61 13.02 4.53
C VAL A 113 0.03 13.76 3.31
N LEU A 114 -0.80 13.09 2.51
CA LEU A 114 -1.41 13.69 1.32
C LEU A 114 -2.38 14.82 1.68
N THR A 115 -3.06 14.77 2.83
CA THR A 115 -3.97 15.84 3.26
C THR A 115 -3.25 17.09 3.78
N ARG A 116 -1.92 17.05 3.99
CA ARG A 116 -1.18 18.19 4.54
C ARG A 116 -1.15 19.42 3.61
N PRO A 117 -1.17 20.65 4.17
CA PRO A 117 -1.17 21.89 3.39
C PRO A 117 0.00 22.00 2.40
N ALA A 118 1.19 21.53 2.78
CA ALA A 118 2.38 21.57 1.93
C ALA A 118 2.25 20.74 0.65
N VAL A 119 1.49 19.64 0.68
CA VAL A 119 1.22 18.82 -0.51
C VAL A 119 0.12 19.47 -1.35
N ARG A 120 -0.89 20.06 -0.72
CA ARG A 120 -1.98 20.76 -1.40
C ARG A 120 -1.52 22.05 -2.10
N ALA A 121 -0.63 22.82 -1.48
CA ALA A 121 -0.09 24.06 -2.03
C ALA A 121 0.69 23.83 -3.35
N HIS A 122 1.35 22.68 -3.50
CA HIS A 122 2.02 22.28 -4.74
C HIS A 122 1.05 21.98 -5.90
N LEU A 123 -0.26 21.91 -5.62
CA LEU A 123 -1.32 21.65 -6.61
C LEU A 123 -2.10 22.93 -6.95
N GLU A 124 -1.79 24.06 -6.32
CA GLU A 124 -2.38 25.36 -6.66
C GLU A 124 -1.57 26.00 -7.80
N PRO A 125 -2.22 26.46 -8.88
CA PRO A 125 -1.51 27.22 -9.90
C PRO A 125 -0.97 28.50 -9.27
N ALA A 126 0.28 28.87 -9.62
CA ALA A 126 0.87 30.14 -9.22
C ALA A 126 -0.09 31.26 -9.62
N ARG A 127 -0.62 31.98 -8.62
CA ARG A 127 -1.47 33.16 -8.83
C ARG A 127 -0.61 34.33 -9.27
#